data_AF-A0A962GF00-F1
#
_entry.id   AF-A0A962GF00-F1
#
_cell.length_a   1.000
_cell.length_b   1.000
_cell.length_c   1.000
_cell.angle_alpha   90.00
_cell.angle_beta   90.00
_cell.angle_gamma   90.00
#
_symmetry.space_group_name_H-M   'P 1'
#
loop_
_entity.id
_entity.type
_entity.pdbx_description
1 polymer ?
#
loop_
_entity_poly.entity_id
_entity_poly.type
_entity_poly.pdbx_seq_one_letter_code
_entity_poly.pdbx_strand_id
1 'polypeptide(L)'
;MYTERGNVLWFILIAVALLAALTMVLSRSGSTVDQSGDIEQQRVKASQILRTAKSIEAGIQQMRLRGVSENDMSFWHDSNGDNTEDGSDTYYNANCTITDCKLFDAGGAGLTYSSPPSGVNDASEWIFNATNDVLDVGTGAPDLLIILPNVKTSICAQINRMLGASYAGTESDVDFTAFTGTFTLTETIDLAAGQEAGCIDYDNAGSTEPFFYQVLIKR
;
A
#
# COMPACT_ATOMS: atom_id res chain seq x y z
N MET A 1 56.51 -7.85 62.15
CA MET A 1 56.55 -7.25 60.80
C MET A 1 56.03 -8.31 59.83
N TYR A 2 54.75 -8.24 59.43
CA TYR A 2 54.21 -9.11 58.39
C TYR A 2 54.05 -8.27 57.12
N THR A 3 54.88 -8.58 56.11
CA THR A 3 54.75 -8.04 54.76
C THR A 3 53.71 -8.88 54.03
N GLU A 4 52.48 -8.37 53.94
CA GLU A 4 51.46 -8.94 53.06
C GLU A 4 51.91 -8.76 51.61
N ARG A 5 52.12 -9.89 50.91
CA ARG A 5 52.27 -9.90 49.46
C ARG A 5 50.87 -9.79 48.86
N GLY A 6 50.44 -8.55 48.60
CA GLY A 6 49.20 -8.28 47.89
C GLY A 6 49.20 -8.99 46.53
N ASN A 7 48.19 -9.84 46.29
CA ASN A 7 48.07 -10.64 45.08
C ASN A 7 47.62 -9.77 43.91
N VAL A 8 48.57 -9.09 43.26
CA VAL A 8 48.36 -8.24 42.05
C VAL A 8 47.56 -8.97 40.96
N LEU A 9 47.66 -10.29 40.87
CA LEU A 9 46.90 -11.08 39.91
C LEU A 9 45.38 -10.97 40.11
N TRP A 10 44.90 -10.79 41.35
CA TRP A 10 43.48 -10.67 41.65
C TRP A 10 42.88 -9.35 41.14
N PHE A 11 43.64 -8.26 41.23
CA PHE A 11 43.21 -6.97 40.68
C PHE A 11 43.15 -6.98 39.15
N ILE A 12 44.07 -7.68 38.48
CA ILE A 12 44.05 -7.83 37.02
C ILE A 12 42.82 -8.64 36.59
N LEU A 13 42.49 -9.73 37.29
CA LEU A 13 41.31 -10.55 36.97
C LEU A 13 40.00 -9.78 37.15
N ILE A 14 39.89 -8.94 38.18
CA ILE A 14 38.72 -8.08 38.37
C ILE A 14 38.60 -7.05 37.24
N ALA A 15 39.71 -6.43 36.82
CA ALA A 15 39.69 -5.46 35.75
C ALA A 15 39.21 -6.08 34.42
N VAL A 16 39.68 -7.28 34.08
CA VAL A 16 39.25 -8.00 32.86
C VAL A 16 37.78 -8.42 32.96
N ALA A 17 37.32 -8.90 34.12
CA ALA A 17 35.93 -9.27 34.33
C ALA A 17 34.98 -8.07 34.19
N LEU A 18 35.36 -6.91 34.73
CA LEU A 18 34.58 -5.67 34.60
C LEU A 18 34.54 -5.18 33.15
N LEU A 19 35.65 -5.26 32.42
CA LEU A 19 35.70 -4.90 31.00
C LEU A 19 34.81 -5.82 30.15
N ALA A 20 34.80 -7.13 30.44
CA ALA A 20 33.94 -8.09 29.77
C ALA A 20 32.45 -7.85 30.08
N ALA A 21 32.11 -7.57 31.35
CA ALA A 21 30.75 -7.23 31.75
C ALA A 21 30.24 -5.95 31.08
N LEU A 22 31.07 -4.91 31.01
CA LEU A 22 30.74 -3.66 30.31
C LEU A 22 30.50 -3.88 28.81
N THR A 23 31.37 -4.68 28.18
CA THR A 23 31.21 -5.06 26.76
C THR A 23 29.87 -5.77 26.52
N MET A 24 29.47 -6.68 27.41
CA MET A 24 28.20 -7.42 27.30
C MET A 24 26.96 -6.51 27.46
N VAL A 25 27.04 -5.48 28.29
CA VAL A 25 25.97 -4.48 28.46
C VAL A 25 25.83 -3.60 27.21
N LEU A 26 26.95 -3.21 26.60
CA LEU A 26 26.96 -2.43 25.36
C LEU A 26 26.44 -3.26 24.16
N SER A 27 26.80 -4.54 24.06
CA SER A 27 26.28 -5.43 23.02
C SER A 27 24.76 -5.63 23.11
N ARG A 28 24.16 -5.59 24.30
CA ARG A 28 22.69 -5.62 24.46
C ARG A 28 21.99 -4.32 24.05
N SER A 29 22.72 -3.20 23.99
CA SER A 29 22.16 -1.90 23.61
C SER A 29 22.14 -1.67 22.09
N GLY A 30 22.74 -2.57 21.29
CA GLY A 30 22.78 -2.47 19.82
C GLY A 30 21.53 -2.99 19.09
N SER A 31 20.59 -3.68 19.77
CA SER A 31 19.44 -4.31 19.11
C SER A 31 18.24 -3.39 18.85
N THR A 32 18.29 -2.12 19.27
CA THR A 32 17.20 -1.15 19.06
C THR A 32 17.38 -0.26 17.82
N VAL A 33 18.58 -0.23 17.23
CA VAL A 33 18.88 0.63 16.07
C VAL A 33 18.28 0.06 14.78
N ASP A 34 18.31 -1.26 14.58
CA ASP A 34 17.75 -1.91 13.39
C ASP A 34 16.22 -1.76 13.31
N GLN A 35 15.53 -1.89 14.45
CA GLN A 35 14.06 -1.77 14.50
C GLN A 35 13.55 -0.36 14.19
N SER A 36 14.31 0.68 14.54
CA SER A 36 13.94 2.07 14.24
C SER A 36 14.07 2.39 12.75
N GLY A 37 15.06 1.82 12.05
CA GLY A 37 15.27 2.03 10.62
C GLY A 37 14.14 1.44 9.78
N ASP A 38 13.70 0.23 10.12
CA ASP A 38 12.63 -0.47 9.40
C ASP A 38 11.28 0.24 9.52
N ILE A 39 10.95 0.78 10.69
CA ILE A 39 9.69 1.51 10.92
C ILE A 39 9.65 2.80 10.09
N GLU A 40 10.74 3.56 10.05
CA GLU A 40 10.82 4.77 9.25
C GLU A 40 10.72 4.46 7.75
N GLN A 41 11.38 3.40 7.28
CA GLN A 41 11.22 2.96 5.89
C GLN A 41 9.78 2.52 5.57
N GLN A 42 9.14 1.78 6.46
CA GLN A 42 7.73 1.38 6.31
C GLN A 42 6.82 2.60 6.24
N ARG A 43 7.04 3.61 7.08
CA ARG A 43 6.29 4.87 7.07
C ARG A 43 6.46 5.63 5.77
N VAL A 44 7.68 5.72 5.24
CA VAL A 44 7.96 6.36 3.95
C VAL A 44 7.21 5.65 2.82
N LYS A 45 7.27 4.31 2.78
CA LYS A 45 6.59 3.49 1.78
C LYS A 45 5.06 3.59 1.86
N ALA A 46 4.49 3.49 3.07
CA ALA A 46 3.06 3.71 3.31
C ALA A 46 2.63 5.12 2.86
N SER A 47 3.46 6.13 3.14
CA SER A 47 3.18 7.50 2.68
C SER A 47 3.25 7.63 1.16
N GLN A 48 4.12 6.87 0.48
CA GLN A 48 4.16 6.84 -1.00
C GLN A 48 2.88 6.24 -1.56
N ILE A 49 2.42 5.09 -1.04
CA ILE A 49 1.15 4.45 -1.43
C ILE A 49 -0.02 5.43 -1.32
N LEU A 50 -0.18 6.05 -0.14
CA LEU A 50 -1.27 7.00 0.11
C LEU A 50 -1.20 8.23 -0.79
N ARG A 51 0.01 8.77 -1.06
CA ARG A 51 0.17 9.91 -1.97
C ARG A 51 -0.18 9.55 -3.41
N THR A 52 0.24 8.38 -3.90
CA THR A 52 -0.09 7.92 -5.25
C THR A 52 -1.60 7.77 -5.41
N ALA A 53 -2.27 7.09 -4.48
CA ALA A 53 -3.72 6.90 -4.52
C ALA A 53 -4.48 8.24 -4.46
N LYS A 54 -4.07 9.18 -3.58
CA LYS A 54 -4.66 10.53 -3.51
C LYS A 54 -4.39 11.38 -4.76
N SER A 55 -3.22 11.24 -5.39
CA SER A 55 -2.92 11.93 -6.65
C SER A 55 -3.82 11.45 -7.78
N ILE A 56 -4.06 10.14 -7.85
CA ILE A 56 -4.96 9.51 -8.82
C ILE A 56 -6.40 9.97 -8.59
N GLU A 57 -6.88 9.95 -7.34
CA GLU A 57 -8.20 10.46 -6.98
C GLU A 57 -8.38 11.91 -7.44
N ALA A 58 -7.40 12.78 -7.15
CA ALA A 58 -7.44 14.17 -7.59
C ALA A 58 -7.49 14.32 -9.12
N GLY A 59 -6.72 13.51 -9.86
CA GLY A 59 -6.75 13.49 -11.33
C GLY A 59 -8.12 13.07 -11.88
N ILE A 60 -8.72 12.03 -11.31
CA ILE A 60 -10.07 11.58 -11.67
C ILE A 60 -11.10 12.67 -11.40
N GLN A 61 -11.06 13.31 -10.24
CA GLN A 61 -12.01 14.39 -9.93
C GLN A 61 -11.85 15.56 -10.92
N GLN A 62 -10.63 15.91 -11.33
CA GLN A 62 -10.40 16.93 -12.36
C GLN A 62 -11.00 16.54 -13.72
N MET A 63 -10.85 15.28 -14.13
CA MET A 63 -11.45 14.77 -15.38
C MET A 63 -12.98 14.82 -15.32
N ARG A 64 -13.58 14.43 -14.19
CA ARG A 64 -15.04 14.53 -13.98
C ARG A 64 -15.54 15.97 -14.06
N LEU A 65 -14.80 16.91 -13.46
CA LEU A 65 -15.14 18.34 -13.55
C LEU A 65 -15.09 18.87 -14.99
N ARG A 66 -14.27 18.26 -15.87
CA ARG A 66 -14.22 18.55 -17.31
C ARG A 66 -15.32 17.85 -18.11
N GLY A 67 -16.16 17.03 -17.48
CA GLY A 67 -17.27 16.34 -18.11
C GLY A 67 -16.95 14.94 -18.64
N VAL A 68 -15.79 14.36 -18.27
CA VAL A 68 -15.49 12.96 -18.59
C VAL A 68 -16.42 12.05 -17.80
N SER A 69 -17.15 11.18 -18.49
CA SER A 69 -18.01 10.16 -17.88
C SER A 69 -17.16 9.11 -17.16
N GLU A 70 -17.70 8.55 -16.07
CA GLU A 70 -17.04 7.50 -15.29
C GLU A 70 -16.73 6.26 -16.13
N ASN A 71 -17.60 5.93 -17.10
CA ASN A 71 -17.43 4.81 -18.03
C ASN A 71 -16.42 5.08 -19.15
N ASP A 72 -16.09 6.35 -19.40
CA ASP A 72 -15.20 6.75 -20.49
C ASP A 72 -13.74 6.87 -20.01
N MET A 73 -13.50 6.83 -18.70
CA MET A 73 -12.15 6.96 -18.14
C MET A 73 -11.26 5.79 -18.55
N SER A 74 -10.01 6.07 -18.89
CA SER A 74 -8.99 5.07 -19.16
C SER A 74 -7.80 5.23 -18.22
N PHE A 75 -7.39 4.10 -17.64
CA PHE A 75 -6.17 3.94 -16.86
C PHE A 75 -5.07 3.27 -17.67
N TRP A 76 -5.23 3.29 -19.00
CA TRP A 76 -4.26 2.75 -19.92
C TRP A 76 -2.88 3.32 -19.65
N HIS A 77 -1.92 2.42 -19.65
CA HIS A 77 -0.50 2.67 -19.68
C HIS A 77 0.09 1.58 -20.58
N ASP A 78 1.26 1.85 -21.16
CA ASP A 78 2.00 0.90 -22.00
C ASP A 78 2.48 -0.28 -21.14
N SER A 79 1.60 -1.25 -20.95
CA SER A 79 1.77 -2.39 -20.04
C SER A 79 2.54 -3.52 -20.71
N ASN A 80 2.51 -3.58 -22.04
CA ASN A 80 3.23 -4.57 -22.86
C ASN A 80 4.58 -4.03 -23.39
N GLY A 81 4.84 -2.72 -23.31
CA GLY A 81 6.08 -2.06 -23.72
C GLY A 81 6.21 -1.82 -25.23
N ASP A 82 5.14 -1.93 -26.00
CA ASP A 82 5.14 -1.77 -27.46
C ASP A 82 4.84 -0.33 -27.93
N ASN A 83 4.56 0.58 -26.98
CA ASN A 83 4.19 1.98 -27.20
C ASN A 83 2.93 2.19 -28.07
N THR A 84 2.03 1.21 -28.10
CA THR A 84 0.78 1.26 -28.87
C THR A 84 -0.40 1.13 -27.92
N GLU A 85 -1.32 2.09 -27.97
CA GLU A 85 -2.56 2.00 -27.19
C GLU A 85 -3.58 1.12 -27.92
N ASP A 86 -3.71 -0.13 -27.48
CA ASP A 86 -4.73 -1.04 -27.99
C ASP A 86 -5.25 -2.03 -26.94
N GLY A 87 -6.16 -2.92 -27.36
CA GLY A 87 -6.78 -3.91 -26.48
C GLY A 87 -5.84 -5.00 -25.95
N SER A 88 -4.56 -4.99 -26.31
CA SER A 88 -3.55 -5.85 -25.69
C SER A 88 -2.98 -5.27 -24.40
N ASP A 89 -3.23 -3.99 -24.11
CA ASP A 89 -2.86 -3.36 -22.85
C ASP A 89 -3.89 -3.53 -21.75
N THR A 90 -3.38 -3.58 -20.52
CA THR A 90 -4.21 -3.54 -19.33
C THR A 90 -4.87 -2.16 -19.21
N TYR A 91 -6.16 -2.13 -18.84
CA TYR A 91 -6.97 -0.92 -18.70
C TYR A 91 -7.21 -0.14 -20.00
N TYR A 92 -6.99 -0.76 -21.16
CA TYR A 92 -7.53 -0.24 -22.41
C TYR A 92 -9.06 -0.17 -22.31
N ASN A 93 -9.60 1.03 -22.54
CA ASN A 93 -11.04 1.27 -22.52
C ASN A 93 -11.47 1.85 -23.87
N ALA A 94 -12.20 1.06 -24.65
CA ALA A 94 -12.66 1.46 -25.98
C ALA A 94 -13.65 2.65 -25.96
N ASN A 95 -14.27 2.96 -24.82
CA ASN A 95 -15.13 4.14 -24.67
C ASN A 95 -14.30 5.43 -24.64
N CYS A 96 -13.02 5.37 -24.26
CA CYS A 96 -12.14 6.53 -24.21
C CYS A 96 -11.64 6.89 -25.61
N THR A 97 -12.40 7.71 -26.32
CA THR A 97 -12.11 8.09 -27.72
C THR A 97 -11.33 9.39 -27.89
N ILE A 98 -11.06 10.10 -26.79
CA ILE A 98 -10.34 11.38 -26.75
C ILE A 98 -9.24 11.36 -25.69
N THR A 99 -8.29 12.29 -25.74
CA THR A 99 -7.21 12.36 -24.74
C THR A 99 -7.69 12.75 -23.34
N ASP A 100 -8.78 13.50 -23.26
CA ASP A 100 -9.30 14.06 -22.01
C ASP A 100 -9.72 12.99 -21.00
N CYS A 101 -10.07 11.79 -21.47
CA CYS A 101 -10.48 10.67 -20.64
C CYS A 101 -9.33 9.76 -20.19
N LYS A 102 -8.07 10.10 -20.48
CA LYS A 102 -6.90 9.30 -20.10
C LYS A 102 -6.23 9.85 -18.85
N LEU A 103 -6.11 9.03 -17.81
CA LEU A 103 -5.52 9.49 -16.55
C LEU A 103 -4.02 9.79 -16.70
N PHE A 104 -3.30 8.95 -17.42
CA PHE A 104 -1.84 9.03 -17.54
C PHE A 104 -1.35 9.78 -18.78
N ASP A 105 -2.20 10.60 -19.38
CA ASP A 105 -1.88 11.43 -20.55
C ASP A 105 -1.91 12.92 -20.21
N ALA A 106 -1.02 13.69 -20.83
CA ALA A 106 -0.92 15.15 -20.64
C ALA A 106 -2.21 15.91 -21.00
N GLY A 107 -3.02 15.40 -21.94
CA GLY A 107 -4.31 15.98 -22.31
C GLY A 107 -5.45 15.64 -21.34
N GLY A 108 -5.33 14.53 -20.60
CA GLY A 108 -6.29 14.11 -19.58
C GLY A 108 -5.93 14.67 -18.20
N ALA A 109 -5.59 13.82 -17.23
CA ALA A 109 -5.19 14.30 -15.89
C ALA A 109 -3.71 14.69 -15.78
N GLY A 110 -2.89 14.39 -16.79
CA GLY A 110 -1.47 14.73 -16.80
C GLY A 110 -0.63 14.00 -15.76
N LEU A 111 -1.14 12.89 -15.22
CA LEU A 111 -0.37 12.04 -14.33
C LEU A 111 0.60 11.16 -15.13
N THR A 112 1.64 10.69 -14.47
CA THR A 112 2.53 9.66 -15.03
C THR A 112 2.29 8.37 -14.25
N TYR A 113 2.13 7.25 -14.96
CA TYR A 113 2.00 5.96 -14.31
C TYR A 113 3.26 5.67 -13.48
N SER A 114 3.07 5.18 -12.25
CA SER A 114 4.15 4.73 -11.39
C SER A 114 3.76 3.43 -10.71
N SER A 115 4.55 2.38 -10.94
CA SER A 115 4.39 1.11 -10.24
C SER A 115 4.43 1.29 -8.71
N PRO A 116 3.81 0.38 -7.95
CA PRO A 116 3.87 0.39 -6.50
C PRO A 116 5.33 0.43 -5.97
N PRO A 117 5.59 1.10 -4.82
CA PRO A 117 6.93 1.17 -4.28
C PRO A 117 7.56 -0.20 -4.04
N SER A 118 8.84 -0.37 -4.34
CA SER A 118 9.47 -1.69 -4.24
C SER A 118 9.43 -2.28 -2.82
N GLY A 119 9.11 -3.57 -2.75
CA GLY A 119 9.08 -4.34 -1.51
C GLY A 119 7.96 -3.94 -0.54
N VAL A 120 6.86 -3.34 -1.03
CA VAL A 120 5.61 -3.17 -0.27
C VAL A 120 4.67 -4.36 -0.41
N ASN A 121 4.72 -5.07 -1.54
CA ASN A 121 3.97 -6.27 -1.86
C ASN A 121 4.88 -7.28 -2.62
N ASP A 122 4.28 -8.17 -3.38
CA ASP A 122 4.89 -9.20 -4.24
C ASP A 122 5.25 -8.73 -5.66
N ALA A 123 5.34 -7.40 -5.87
CA ALA A 123 5.50 -6.76 -7.17
C ALA A 123 4.24 -6.77 -8.07
N SER A 124 3.08 -7.14 -7.54
CA SER A 124 1.81 -6.86 -8.22
C SER A 124 1.61 -5.36 -8.45
N GLU A 125 1.03 -5.02 -9.59
CA GLU A 125 0.72 -3.65 -10.00
C GLU A 125 -0.56 -3.13 -9.32
N TRP A 126 -0.85 -1.83 -9.53
CA TRP A 126 -2.12 -1.25 -9.10
C TRP A 126 -3.29 -1.87 -9.86
N ILE A 127 -4.37 -2.12 -9.13
CA ILE A 127 -5.64 -2.60 -9.66
C ILE A 127 -6.65 -1.47 -9.64
N PHE A 128 -7.03 -0.96 -10.81
CA PHE A 128 -8.20 -0.09 -10.93
C PHE A 128 -9.42 -0.98 -11.08
N ASN A 129 -10.34 -0.90 -10.14
CA ASN A 129 -11.46 -1.82 -10.03
C ASN A 129 -12.79 -1.05 -10.04
N ALA A 130 -13.81 -1.62 -10.68
CA ALA A 130 -15.17 -1.08 -10.65
C ALA A 130 -16.21 -2.19 -10.46
N THR A 131 -15.84 -3.22 -9.70
CA THR A 131 -16.67 -4.40 -9.46
C THR A 131 -16.93 -4.70 -8.00
N ASN A 132 -16.31 -3.94 -7.09
CA ASN A 132 -16.66 -3.96 -5.68
C ASN A 132 -17.43 -2.68 -5.31
N ASP A 133 -18.33 -2.79 -4.34
CA ASP A 133 -18.76 -1.65 -3.53
C ASP A 133 -18.09 -1.69 -2.16
N VAL A 134 -17.99 -0.53 -1.50
CA VAL A 134 -17.48 -0.43 -0.13
C VAL A 134 -18.64 -0.16 0.82
N LEU A 135 -18.86 -1.08 1.76
CA LEU A 135 -19.97 -0.98 2.70
C LEU A 135 -19.88 0.31 3.53
N ASP A 136 -21.03 0.96 3.71
CA ASP A 136 -21.21 2.22 4.46
C ASP A 136 -20.46 3.45 3.90
N VAL A 137 -19.95 3.40 2.66
CA VAL A 137 -19.32 4.54 1.98
C VAL A 137 -20.20 5.12 0.87
N GLY A 138 -20.76 4.26 0.02
CA GLY A 138 -21.59 4.60 -1.14
C GLY A 138 -23.07 4.26 -0.98
N THR A 139 -23.70 3.85 -2.08
CA THR A 139 -25.13 3.50 -2.17
C THR A 139 -25.39 2.00 -2.35
N GLY A 140 -24.34 1.17 -2.31
CA GLY A 140 -24.39 -0.25 -2.66
C GLY A 140 -24.23 -0.52 -4.17
N ALA A 141 -23.95 0.53 -4.95
CA ALA A 141 -23.52 0.42 -6.34
C ALA A 141 -22.00 0.22 -6.39
N PRO A 142 -21.45 -0.45 -7.43
CA PRO A 142 -20.02 -0.68 -7.51
C PRO A 142 -19.28 0.66 -7.60
N ASP A 143 -18.26 0.82 -6.77
CA ASP A 143 -17.42 2.00 -6.66
C ASP A 143 -16.20 1.88 -7.56
N LEU A 144 -15.61 3.01 -7.95
CA LEU A 144 -14.30 2.99 -8.62
C LEU A 144 -13.21 3.01 -7.55
N LEU A 145 -12.43 1.94 -7.47
CA LEU A 145 -11.39 1.73 -6.46
C LEU A 145 -10.00 1.69 -7.11
N ILE A 146 -8.98 2.10 -6.35
CA ILE A 146 -7.61 1.65 -6.55
C ILE A 146 -7.27 0.64 -5.46
N ILE A 147 -6.77 -0.52 -5.88
CA ILE A 147 -6.42 -1.63 -5.02
C ILE A 147 -4.94 -1.97 -5.23
N LEU A 148 -4.23 -2.27 -4.15
CA LEU A 148 -2.90 -2.85 -4.17
C LEU A 148 -2.98 -4.20 -3.47
N PRO A 149 -2.86 -5.32 -4.20
CA PRO A 149 -2.94 -6.65 -3.60
C PRO A 149 -1.63 -7.02 -2.90
N ASN A 150 -1.71 -8.04 -2.04
CA ASN A 150 -0.57 -8.74 -1.43
C ASN A 150 0.38 -7.81 -0.66
N VAL A 151 -0.16 -6.76 -0.04
CA VAL A 151 0.57 -5.81 0.79
C VAL A 151 1.14 -6.53 2.00
N LYS A 152 2.42 -6.31 2.28
CA LYS A 152 3.06 -6.85 3.49
C LYS A 152 2.33 -6.37 4.74
N THR A 153 2.08 -7.28 5.67
CA THR A 153 1.35 -7.00 6.92
C THR A 153 1.91 -5.81 7.70
N SER A 154 3.23 -5.64 7.74
CA SER A 154 3.85 -4.49 8.42
C SER A 154 3.57 -3.14 7.74
N ILE A 155 3.49 -3.11 6.41
CA ILE A 155 3.10 -1.93 5.63
C ILE A 155 1.61 -1.68 5.80
N CYS A 156 0.79 -2.72 5.73
CA CYS A 156 -0.66 -2.65 5.95
C CYS A 156 -1.01 -2.03 7.30
N ALA A 157 -0.40 -2.55 8.37
CA ALA A 157 -0.55 -1.99 9.72
C ALA A 157 -0.04 -0.54 9.81
N GLN A 158 1.03 -0.19 9.10
CA GLN A 158 1.53 1.19 9.05
C GLN A 158 0.54 2.13 8.35
N ILE A 159 -0.06 1.72 7.23
CA ILE A 159 -1.09 2.48 6.52
C ILE A 159 -2.28 2.74 7.45
N ASN A 160 -2.81 1.70 8.09
CA ASN A 160 -3.95 1.82 8.99
C ASN A 160 -3.66 2.75 10.18
N ARG A 161 -2.46 2.67 10.76
CA ARG A 161 -2.01 3.62 11.81
C ARG A 161 -1.99 5.07 11.32
N MET A 162 -1.60 5.32 10.08
CA MET A 162 -1.57 6.66 9.50
C MET A 162 -2.97 7.19 9.17
N LEU A 163 -3.90 6.30 8.79
CA LEU A 163 -5.30 6.64 8.53
C LEU A 163 -6.14 6.73 9.82
N GLY A 164 -5.63 6.22 10.95
CA GLY A 164 -6.41 6.10 12.18
C GLY A 164 -7.51 5.04 12.07
N ALA A 165 -7.37 4.11 11.13
CA ALA A 165 -8.32 3.04 10.87
C ALA A 165 -7.93 1.76 11.63
N SER A 166 -8.94 0.99 12.01
CA SER A 166 -8.77 -0.32 12.61
C SER A 166 -9.88 -1.22 12.10
N TYR A 167 -9.50 -2.34 11.49
CA TYR A 167 -10.42 -3.33 10.96
C TYR A 167 -10.35 -4.59 11.83
N ALA A 168 -11.47 -5.26 12.00
CA ALA A 168 -11.57 -6.48 12.78
C ALA A 168 -12.05 -7.61 11.87
N GLY A 169 -11.30 -8.70 11.83
CA GLY A 169 -11.61 -9.85 10.97
C GLY A 169 -10.74 -9.91 9.72
N THR A 170 -11.17 -10.74 8.78
CA THR A 170 -10.53 -10.97 7.50
C THR A 170 -11.63 -10.96 6.44
N GLU A 171 -11.44 -10.15 5.41
CA GLU A 171 -12.37 -9.99 4.30
C GLU A 171 -12.40 -11.27 3.48
N SER A 172 -13.59 -11.73 3.08
CA SER A 172 -13.75 -12.93 2.26
C SER A 172 -14.06 -12.63 0.81
N ASP A 173 -14.61 -11.44 0.53
CA ASP A 173 -15.29 -11.17 -0.73
C ASP A 173 -14.69 -9.90 -1.36
N VAL A 174 -13.68 -10.08 -2.22
CA VAL A 174 -13.03 -9.02 -3.00
C VAL A 174 -12.82 -9.49 -4.44
N ASP A 175 -13.35 -8.74 -5.40
CA ASP A 175 -13.07 -8.97 -6.82
C ASP A 175 -11.90 -8.11 -7.29
N PHE A 176 -10.89 -8.73 -7.89
CA PHE A 176 -9.69 -8.05 -8.39
C PHE A 176 -9.78 -7.78 -9.91
N THR A 177 -10.97 -7.91 -10.50
CA THR A 177 -11.19 -7.66 -11.94
C THR A 177 -10.86 -6.21 -12.31
N ALA A 178 -10.00 -6.05 -13.31
CA ALA A 178 -9.59 -4.75 -13.82
C ALA A 178 -10.74 -3.99 -14.51
N PHE A 179 -10.81 -2.69 -14.27
CA PHE A 179 -11.76 -1.80 -14.91
C PHE A 179 -11.46 -1.61 -16.40
N THR A 180 -12.47 -1.81 -17.23
CA THR A 180 -12.39 -1.67 -18.70
C THR A 180 -13.45 -0.72 -19.26
N GLY A 181 -13.98 0.19 -18.43
CA GLY A 181 -15.04 1.13 -18.83
C GLY A 181 -16.46 0.71 -18.41
N THR A 182 -16.60 -0.36 -17.62
CA THR A 182 -17.90 -0.85 -17.14
C THR A 182 -17.90 -1.03 -15.63
N PHE A 183 -19.02 -0.66 -15.01
CA PHE A 183 -19.28 -0.88 -13.59
C PHE A 183 -20.23 -2.07 -13.42
N THR A 184 -19.76 -3.14 -12.78
CA THR A 184 -20.52 -4.38 -12.60
C THR A 184 -20.28 -4.90 -11.19
N LEU A 185 -21.27 -4.80 -10.31
CA LEU A 185 -21.13 -5.30 -8.94
C LEU A 185 -20.95 -6.82 -8.94
N THR A 186 -19.85 -7.27 -8.35
CA THR A 186 -19.51 -8.68 -8.10
C THR A 186 -19.50 -8.94 -6.60
N GLU A 187 -18.74 -8.16 -5.83
CA GLU A 187 -18.53 -8.36 -4.39
C GLU A 187 -18.69 -7.06 -3.60
N THR A 188 -18.74 -7.17 -2.26
CA THR A 188 -18.83 -6.05 -1.32
C THR A 188 -17.72 -6.14 -0.30
N ILE A 189 -16.90 -5.08 -0.19
CA ILE A 189 -15.91 -4.96 0.88
C ILE A 189 -16.65 -4.51 2.14
N ASP A 190 -16.96 -5.45 3.03
CA ASP A 190 -17.79 -5.22 4.20
C ASP A 190 -16.99 -4.89 5.48
N LEU A 191 -15.69 -5.20 5.49
CA LEU A 191 -14.81 -4.88 6.62
C LEU A 191 -14.20 -3.47 6.56
N ALA A 192 -14.62 -2.66 5.60
CA ALA A 192 -14.16 -1.27 5.45
C ALA A 192 -14.58 -0.34 6.60
N ALA A 193 -15.56 -0.72 7.42
CA ALA A 193 -16.04 0.06 8.56
C ALA A 193 -16.35 1.53 8.20
N GLY A 194 -16.94 1.76 7.02
CA GLY A 194 -17.28 3.09 6.50
C GLY A 194 -16.08 3.96 6.12
N GLN A 195 -14.87 3.40 6.00
CA GLN A 195 -13.68 4.13 5.58
C GLN A 195 -13.55 4.13 4.06
N GLU A 196 -13.24 5.29 3.47
CA GLU A 196 -12.98 5.43 2.03
C GLU A 196 -11.58 4.91 1.61
N ALA A 197 -10.72 4.59 2.57
CA ALA A 197 -9.41 4.02 2.32
C ALA A 197 -8.95 3.19 3.51
N GLY A 198 -8.18 2.14 3.24
CA GLY A 198 -7.75 1.21 4.25
C GLY A 198 -6.82 0.15 3.72
N CYS A 199 -6.21 -0.60 4.64
CA CYS A 199 -5.59 -1.87 4.31
C CYS A 199 -6.22 -2.98 5.16
N ILE A 200 -6.82 -3.97 4.49
CA ILE A 200 -7.63 -5.02 5.12
C ILE A 200 -6.97 -6.36 4.85
N ASP A 201 -7.01 -7.27 5.82
CA ASP A 201 -6.61 -8.66 5.66
C ASP A 201 -7.66 -9.39 4.80
N TYR A 202 -7.26 -10.09 3.74
CA TYR A 202 -8.16 -10.87 2.88
C TYR A 202 -7.86 -12.36 2.95
N ASP A 203 -8.89 -13.21 3.00
CA ASP A 203 -8.76 -14.67 3.01
C ASP A 203 -8.81 -15.21 1.58
N ASN A 204 -7.63 -15.41 1.00
CA ASN A 204 -7.49 -16.05 -0.29
C ASN A 204 -7.35 -17.56 -0.12
N ALA A 205 -8.49 -18.27 -0.13
CA ALA A 205 -8.54 -19.73 -0.05
C ALA A 205 -7.73 -20.32 1.13
N GLY A 206 -7.83 -19.70 2.32
CA GLY A 206 -7.14 -20.11 3.54
C GLY A 206 -5.77 -19.45 3.77
N SER A 207 -5.37 -18.50 2.92
CA SER A 207 -4.17 -17.67 3.09
C SER A 207 -4.56 -16.22 3.35
N THR A 208 -4.01 -15.62 4.40
CA THR A 208 -4.24 -14.20 4.71
C THR A 208 -3.31 -13.30 3.90
N GLU A 209 -3.87 -12.60 2.92
CA GLU A 209 -3.17 -11.73 1.97
C GLU A 209 -3.71 -10.30 2.10
N PRO A 210 -3.05 -9.40 2.85
CA PRO A 210 -3.58 -8.06 3.03
C PRO A 210 -3.59 -7.27 1.72
N PHE A 211 -4.61 -6.45 1.51
CA PHE A 211 -4.69 -5.54 0.37
C PHE A 211 -4.99 -4.12 0.84
N PHE A 212 -4.43 -3.14 0.16
CA PHE A 212 -4.80 -1.73 0.33
C PHE A 212 -5.88 -1.37 -0.69
N TYR A 213 -6.87 -0.59 -0.27
CA TYR A 213 -7.86 0.01 -1.15
C TYR A 213 -8.03 1.50 -0.86
N GLN A 214 -8.43 2.23 -1.89
CA GLN A 214 -8.97 3.58 -1.75
C GLN A 214 -10.07 3.80 -2.79
N VAL A 215 -11.18 4.36 -2.31
CA VAL A 215 -12.31 4.77 -3.12
C VAL A 215 -11.94 6.03 -3.89
N LEU A 216 -11.97 5.94 -5.22
CA LEU A 216 -11.69 7.04 -6.15
C LEU A 216 -12.99 7.74 -6.57
N ILE A 217 -14.05 6.97 -6.77
CA ILE A 217 -15.41 7.44 -7.01
C ILE A 217 -16.35 6.55 -6.22
N LYS A 218 -17.12 7.16 -5.31
CA LYS A 218 -18.24 6.51 -4.66
C LYS A 218 -19.53 6.72 -5.45
N ARG A 219 -20.36 5.68 -5.57
CA ARG A 219 -21.61 5.72 -6.33
C ARG A 219 -22.83 5.55 -5.46
#